data_AF-A0A261VHP6-F1
#
_entry.id   AF-A0A261VHP6-F1
#
_cell.length_a   1.000
_cell.length_b   1.000
_cell.length_c   1.000
_cell.angle_alpha   90.00
_cell.angle_beta   90.00
_cell.angle_gamma   90.00
#
_symmetry.space_group_name_H-M   'P 1'
#
loop_
_entity.id
_entity.type
_entity.pdbx_description
1 polymer ?
#
loop_
_entity_poly.entity_id
_entity_poly.type
_entity_poly.pdbx_seq_one_letter_code
_entity_poly.pdbx_strand_id
1 'polypeptide(L)'
;MKTLVSAAMISMTMMGAAYAAEPSGELDYPPAVEQTSALTRAQVVAELQAARAAGQVTFGETEQAAAPVASSTLTRAQVQAEAAEARAHGAYAFGGEGYPDTGA
;
A
#
# COMPACT_ATOMS: atom_id res chain seq x y z
N MET A 1 1.33 -16.52 27.01
CA MET A 1 0.59 -17.67 26.45
C MET A 1 -0.72 -17.13 25.88
N LYS A 2 -1.10 -17.23 24.60
CA LYS A 2 -0.69 -18.10 23.49
C LYS A 2 -0.66 -17.27 22.19
N THR A 3 0.47 -17.34 21.51
CA THR A 3 0.69 -16.95 20.10
C THR A 3 -0.02 -17.95 19.21
N LEU A 4 -1.08 -17.57 18.50
CA LEU A 4 -1.60 -18.33 17.36
C LEU A 4 -2.29 -17.36 16.41
N VAL A 5 -2.29 -17.71 15.12
CA VAL A 5 -2.84 -17.05 13.94
C VAL A 5 -1.76 -16.28 13.16
N SER A 6 -1.33 -16.64 11.95
CA SER A 6 -1.56 -17.78 11.07
C SER A 6 -0.46 -17.70 10.02
N ALA A 7 0.33 -18.75 9.85
CA ALA A 7 1.22 -18.90 8.71
C ALA A 7 0.36 -19.26 7.48
N ALA A 8 0.13 -18.31 6.58
CA ALA A 8 -0.33 -18.61 5.23
C ALA A 8 0.86 -18.47 4.28
N MET A 9 1.66 -19.53 4.22
CA MET A 9 2.60 -19.78 3.14
C MET A 9 1.79 -20.01 1.85
N ILE A 10 1.86 -19.08 0.90
CA ILE A 10 1.49 -19.36 -0.49
C ILE A 10 2.73 -19.11 -1.34
N SER A 11 3.63 -20.10 -1.35
CA SER A 11 4.66 -20.24 -2.36
C SER A 11 3.98 -20.74 -3.64
N MET A 12 3.62 -19.83 -4.53
CA MET A 12 3.24 -20.19 -5.90
C MET A 12 4.49 -20.07 -6.76
N THR A 13 5.13 -21.19 -7.07
CA THR A 13 6.14 -21.28 -8.12
C THR A 13 5.50 -20.86 -9.44
N MET A 14 5.84 -19.68 -9.93
CA MET A 14 5.46 -19.22 -11.26
C MET A 14 6.33 -19.97 -12.28
N MET A 15 5.83 -21.10 -12.79
CA MET A 15 6.45 -21.83 -13.89
C MET A 15 5.42 -21.95 -15.01
N GLY A 16 5.63 -21.19 -16.07
CA GLY A 16 4.77 -21.17 -17.24
C GLY A 16 5.34 -20.23 -18.28
N ALA A 17 6.38 -20.67 -18.99
CA ALA A 17 6.83 -20.00 -20.20
C ALA A 17 5.76 -20.20 -21.28
N ALA A 18 4.94 -19.17 -21.51
CA ALA A 18 4.11 -19.10 -22.70
C ALA A 18 4.97 -18.56 -23.83
N TYR A 19 5.65 -19.45 -24.55
CA TYR A 19 6.27 -19.10 -25.83
C TYR A 19 5.12 -18.85 -26.82
N ALA A 20 4.90 -17.59 -27.19
CA ALA A 20 3.97 -17.24 -28.24
C ALA A 20 4.50 -17.81 -29.57
N ALA A 21 3.70 -18.64 -30.24
CA ALA A 21 3.93 -18.97 -31.64
C ALA A 21 3.69 -17.71 -32.47
N GLU A 22 4.70 -17.26 -33.21
CA GLU A 22 4.62 -16.06 -34.05
C GLU A 22 3.76 -16.35 -35.29
N PRO A 23 2.58 -15.71 -35.47
CA PRO A 23 1.80 -15.86 -36.68
C PRO A 23 2.42 -14.98 -37.77
N SER A 24 2.88 -15.63 -38.83
CA SER A 24 3.31 -15.00 -40.07
C SER A 24 2.16 -14.26 -40.75
N GLY A 25 2.36 -13.00 -41.12
CA GLY A 25 1.85 -12.44 -42.38
C GLY A 25 0.71 -11.43 -42.30
N GLU A 26 -0.41 -11.74 -41.64
CA GLU A 26 -1.62 -10.91 -41.72
C GLU A 26 -2.05 -10.47 -40.31
N LEU A 27 -1.84 -9.19 -40.00
CA LEU A 27 -2.11 -8.59 -38.70
C LEU A 27 -3.63 -8.45 -38.47
N ASP A 28 -4.25 -9.50 -37.92
CA ASP A 28 -5.54 -9.38 -37.25
C ASP A 28 -5.33 -8.52 -35.99
N TYR A 29 -5.57 -7.21 -36.13
CA TYR A 29 -5.33 -6.21 -35.10
C TYR A 29 -6.67 -5.70 -34.55
N PRO A 30 -6.89 -5.78 -33.23
CA PRO A 30 -5.95 -6.20 -32.19
C PRO A 30 -5.80 -7.73 -32.10
N PRO A 31 -4.65 -8.23 -31.61
CA PRO A 31 -4.48 -9.67 -31.39
C PRO A 31 -5.53 -10.18 -30.40
N ALA A 32 -6.10 -11.35 -30.67
CA ALA A 32 -6.94 -12.04 -29.72
C ALA A 32 -6.14 -12.33 -28.44
N VAL A 33 -6.60 -11.79 -27.32
CA VAL A 33 -6.04 -12.04 -25.98
C VAL A 33 -6.84 -13.12 -25.28
N GLU A 34 -6.23 -14.28 -25.09
CA GLU A 34 -6.78 -15.36 -24.26
C GLU A 34 -6.78 -14.93 -22.79
N GLN A 35 -7.95 -14.82 -22.16
CA GLN A 35 -8.03 -14.59 -20.72
C GLN A 35 -7.72 -15.88 -19.95
N THR A 36 -6.54 -15.96 -19.35
CA THR A 36 -6.04 -17.14 -18.64
C THR A 36 -6.30 -17.13 -17.13
N SER A 37 -7.21 -16.26 -16.64
CA SER A 37 -7.50 -16.21 -15.20
C SER A 37 -8.22 -17.47 -14.75
N ALA A 38 -7.65 -18.16 -13.75
CA ALA A 38 -8.30 -19.29 -13.07
C ALA A 38 -9.33 -18.85 -12.01
N LEU A 39 -9.45 -17.55 -11.75
CA LEU A 39 -10.33 -17.03 -10.70
C LEU A 39 -11.77 -16.89 -11.18
N THR A 40 -12.69 -17.40 -10.38
CA THR A 40 -14.12 -17.12 -10.55
C THR A 40 -14.43 -15.68 -10.17
N ARG A 41 -15.49 -15.12 -10.77
CA ARG A 41 -15.99 -13.78 -10.42
C ARG A 41 -16.26 -13.62 -8.92
N ALA A 42 -16.78 -14.67 -8.29
CA ALA A 42 -17.06 -14.66 -6.85
C ALA A 42 -15.78 -14.50 -6.01
N GLN A 43 -14.70 -15.20 -6.38
CA GLN A 43 -13.40 -15.08 -5.72
C GLN A 43 -12.82 -13.68 -5.86
N VAL A 44 -12.85 -13.11 -7.06
CA VAL A 44 -12.36 -11.73 -7.31
C VAL A 44 -13.13 -10.72 -6.48
N VAL A 45 -14.45 -10.84 -6.37
CA VAL A 45 -15.27 -9.94 -5.53
C VAL A 45 -14.93 -10.08 -4.05
N ALA A 46 -14.76 -11.30 -3.56
CA ALA A 46 -14.39 -11.55 -2.16
C ALA A 46 -13.01 -10.95 -1.82
N GLU A 47 -12.02 -11.15 -2.69
CA GLU A 47 -10.67 -10.59 -2.52
C GLU A 47 -10.68 -9.06 -2.54
N LEU A 48 -11.41 -8.47 -3.49
CA LEU A 48 -11.54 -7.01 -3.57
C LEU A 48 -12.20 -6.42 -2.31
N GLN A 49 -13.22 -7.08 -1.75
CA GLN A 49 -13.85 -6.62 -0.50
C GLN A 49 -12.87 -6.69 0.67
N ALA A 50 -12.11 -7.78 0.80
CA ALA A 50 -11.09 -7.93 1.84
C ALA A 50 -10.01 -6.84 1.72
N ALA A 51 -9.50 -6.60 0.51
CA ALA A 51 -8.48 -5.58 0.26
C ALA A 51 -8.97 -4.16 0.57
N ARG A 52 -10.24 -3.86 0.28
CA ARG A 52 -10.88 -2.59 0.66
C ARG A 52 -10.98 -2.43 2.18
N ALA A 53 -11.42 -3.49 2.88
CA ALA A 53 -11.52 -3.47 4.34
C ALA A 53 -10.14 -3.31 5.01
N ALA A 54 -9.09 -3.86 4.40
CA ALA A 54 -7.71 -3.72 4.83
C ALA A 54 -7.06 -2.38 4.44
N GLY A 55 -7.75 -1.50 3.70
CA GLY A 55 -7.20 -0.23 3.22
C GLY A 55 -6.11 -0.37 2.15
N GLN A 56 -6.00 -1.54 1.52
CA GLN A 56 -5.00 -1.86 0.50
C GLN A 56 -5.39 -1.33 -0.90
N VAL A 57 -6.63 -0.88 -1.07
CA VAL A 57 -7.14 -0.33 -2.34
C VAL A 57 -7.44 1.15 -2.16
N THR A 58 -6.83 1.98 -2.99
CA THR A 58 -7.09 3.42 -3.06
C THR A 58 -7.96 3.78 -4.26
N PHE A 59 -8.67 4.91 -4.15
CA PHE A 59 -9.48 5.49 -5.23
C PHE A 59 -8.98 6.91 -5.50
N GLY A 60 -8.86 7.29 -6.76
CA GLY A 60 -8.37 8.61 -7.20
C GLY A 60 -7.01 8.54 -7.91
N GLU A 61 -6.41 9.69 -8.20
CA GLU A 61 -5.15 9.80 -8.97
C GLU A 61 -3.90 9.34 -8.19
N THR A 62 -4.07 8.98 -6.92
CA THR A 62 -2.97 8.51 -6.07
C THR A 62 -2.86 6.99 -6.21
N GLU A 63 -1.96 6.54 -7.09
CA GLU A 63 -1.62 5.12 -7.28
C GLU A 63 -0.98 4.47 -6.06
N GLN A 64 -0.66 5.26 -5.03
CA GLN A 64 -0.06 4.79 -3.79
C GLN A 64 -1.16 4.39 -2.81
N ALA A 65 -1.10 3.14 -2.35
CA ALA A 65 -1.92 2.66 -1.24
C ALA A 65 -1.75 3.58 -0.02
N ALA A 66 -2.84 3.85 0.70
CA ALA A 66 -2.77 4.67 1.91
C ALA A 66 -1.76 4.04 2.89
N ALA A 67 -0.80 4.84 3.35
CA ALA A 67 0.13 4.36 4.36
C ALA A 67 -0.68 3.87 5.57
N PRO A 68 -0.37 2.70 6.14
CA PRO A 68 -1.07 2.21 7.32
C PRO A 68 -0.95 3.27 8.41
N VAL A 69 -2.09 3.77 8.88
CA VAL A 69 -2.12 4.70 10.01
C VAL A 69 -1.54 3.97 11.22
N ALA A 70 -0.41 4.47 11.73
CA ALA A 70 0.16 3.95 12.96
C ALA A 70 -0.87 4.09 14.07
N SER A 71 -1.29 2.96 14.65
CA SER A 71 -2.18 2.96 15.80
C SER A 71 -1.42 3.52 17.00
N SER A 72 -1.75 4.73 17.41
CA SER A 72 -1.24 5.30 18.66
C SER A 72 -2.09 4.82 19.82
N THR A 73 -1.44 4.41 20.91
CA THR A 73 -2.09 4.16 22.20
C THR A 73 -2.32 5.45 22.99
N LEU A 74 -1.79 6.58 22.52
CA LEU A 74 -1.90 7.87 23.19
C LEU A 74 -3.21 8.57 22.85
N THR A 75 -3.80 9.14 23.88
CA THR A 75 -4.90 10.09 23.71
C THR A 75 -4.38 11.39 23.10
N ARG A 76 -5.27 12.12 22.41
CA ARG A 76 -4.95 13.45 21.87
C ARG A 76 -4.38 14.40 22.94
N ALA A 77 -4.88 14.31 24.17
CA ALA A 77 -4.40 15.13 25.28
C ALA A 77 -2.95 14.81 25.67
N GLN A 78 -2.58 13.53 25.71
CA GLN A 78 -1.20 13.11 26.00
C GLN A 78 -0.23 13.57 24.91
N VAL A 79 -0.62 13.42 23.64
CA VAL A 79 0.20 13.91 22.50
C VAL A 79 0.41 15.42 22.57
N GLN A 80 -0.62 16.19 22.97
CA GLN A 80 -0.49 17.64 23.12
C GLN A 80 0.43 18.04 24.28
N ALA A 81 0.36 17.34 25.41
CA ALA A 81 1.23 17.57 26.56
C ALA A 81 2.70 17.29 26.20
N GLU A 82 2.97 16.15 25.56
CA GLU A 82 4.31 15.77 25.11
C GLU A 82 4.86 16.76 24.07
N ALA A 83 4.03 17.21 23.12
CA ALA A 83 4.45 18.22 22.14
C ALA A 83 4.75 19.60 22.78
N ALA A 84 4.05 19.96 23.87
CA ALA A 84 4.32 21.19 24.61
C ALA A 84 5.62 21.07 25.40
N GLU A 85 5.86 19.93 26.06
CA GLU A 85 7.11 19.63 26.77
C GLU A 85 8.31 19.60 25.80
N ALA A 86 8.19 18.90 24.67
CA ALA A 86 9.23 18.85 23.64
C ALA A 86 9.55 20.24 23.07
N ARG A 87 8.57 21.14 22.96
CA ARG A 87 8.79 22.54 22.54
C ARG A 87 9.47 23.37 23.63
N ALA A 88 9.18 23.10 24.90
CA ALA A 88 9.82 23.79 26.02
C ALA A 88 11.27 23.33 26.25
N HIS A 89 11.58 22.08 25.93
CA HIS A 89 12.88 21.45 26.18
C HIS A 89 13.75 21.20 24.94
N GLY A 90 13.20 21.31 23.74
CA GLY A 90 13.90 21.08 22.48
C GLY A 90 13.82 22.29 21.55
N ALA A 91 14.96 22.71 21.01
CA ALA A 91 15.03 23.62 19.87
C ALA A 91 14.57 22.88 18.60
N TYR A 92 13.27 22.57 18.50
CA TYR A 92 12.68 22.08 17.26
C TYR A 92 12.52 23.27 16.31
N ALA A 93 13.56 23.52 15.52
CA ALA A 93 13.48 24.40 14.36
C ALA A 93 12.48 23.79 13.36
N PHE A 94 11.23 24.27 13.38
CA PHE A 94 10.33 24.14 12.22
C PHE A 94 10.80 25.15 11.17
N GLY A 95 11.96 24.89 10.60
CA GLY A 95 12.59 25.66 9.56
C GLY A 95 13.64 24.75 8.97
N GLY A 96 13.47 24.40 7.69
CA GLY A 96 14.41 23.55 6.96
C GLY A 96 15.84 24.03 7.22
N GLU A 97 16.74 23.07 7.35
CA GLU A 97 18.17 23.26 7.60
C GLU A 97 18.71 24.51 6.89
N GLY A 98 18.99 25.58 7.64
CA GLY A 98 19.89 26.64 7.17
C GLY A 98 19.43 28.10 7.11
N TYR A 99 18.28 28.51 7.67
CA TYR A 99 18.00 29.96 7.81
C TYR A 99 18.06 30.42 9.28
N PRO A 100 19.04 31.23 9.68
CA PRO A 100 18.99 31.88 10.99
C PRO A 100 17.87 32.92 10.99
N ASP A 101 16.93 32.76 11.92
CA ASP A 101 15.96 33.77 12.29
C ASP A 101 16.69 34.94 12.96
N THR A 102 17.21 35.87 12.17
CA THR A 102 17.68 37.16 12.68
C THR A 102 16.46 38.05 12.82
N GLY A 103 15.75 37.89 13.94
CA GLY A 103 14.53 38.61 14.25
C GLY A 103 14.64 40.10 13.94
N ALA A 104 13.70 40.58 13.12
CA ALA A 104 13.36 41.98 12.91
C ALA A 104 11.85 42.13 13.06
#